data_AF-A0A814QFJ1-F1
#
_entry.id   AF-A0A814QFJ1-F1
#
_cell.length_a   1.000
_cell.length_b   1.000
_cell.length_c   1.000
_cell.angle_alpha   90.00
_cell.angle_beta   90.00
_cell.angle_gamma   90.00
#
_symmetry.space_group_name_H-M   'P 1'
#
loop_
_entity.id
_entity.type
_entity.pdbx_description
1 polymer ?
#
loop_
_entity_poly.entity_id
_entity_poly.type
_entity_poly.pdbx_seq_one_letter_code
_entity_poly.pdbx_strand_id
1 'polypeptide(L)' 'MNIPLVISNNGVAISTKMHVKYTQIFINNEWHKATNEKTFSVINPSTGEEICQVEEGTRADVDKAVEGAQTAFDIESP' A
#
# COMPACT_ATOMS: atom_id res chain seq x y z
N MET A 1 -38.77 22.50 27.35
CA MET A 1 -39.51 22.41 26.07
C MET A 1 -38.83 23.39 25.13
N ASN A 2 -38.05 23.04 24.11
CA ASN A 2 -37.83 21.80 23.39
C ASN A 2 -36.33 21.72 23.08
N ILE A 3 -35.73 20.55 23.31
CA ILE A 3 -34.30 20.24 23.15
C ILE A 3 -33.94 20.18 21.65
N PRO A 4 -32.79 20.74 21.22
CA PRO A 4 -32.36 20.67 19.84
C PRO A 4 -31.92 19.24 19.47
N LEU A 5 -32.23 18.86 18.23
CA LEU A 5 -31.92 17.58 17.60
C LEU A 5 -30.41 17.30 17.66
N VAL A 6 -30.02 16.23 18.35
CA VAL A 6 -28.63 15.74 18.35
C VAL A 6 -28.35 15.10 16.99
N ILE A 7 -27.59 15.80 16.15
CA ILE A 7 -26.80 15.17 15.09
C ILE A 7 -25.35 15.14 15.58
N SER A 8 -24.99 14.03 16.24
CA SER A 8 -23.60 13.65 16.46
C SER A 8 -23.01 13.27 15.11
N ASN A 9 -22.34 14.22 14.46
CA ASN A 9 -21.40 13.91 13.41
C ASN A 9 -20.00 14.20 13.99
N ASN A 10 -19.37 13.16 14.54
CA ASN A 10 -17.95 13.18 14.85
C ASN A 10 -17.20 13.69 13.61
N GLY A 11 -16.52 14.82 13.73
CA GLY A 11 -15.92 15.60 12.64
C GLY A 11 -14.87 14.85 11.81
N VAL A 12 -15.30 13.96 10.94
CA VAL A 12 -14.47 13.37 9.89
C VAL A 12 -14.61 14.27 8.66
N ALA A 13 -13.57 15.05 8.38
CA ALA A 13 -13.39 15.63 7.05
C ALA A 13 -13.36 14.47 6.05
N ILE A 14 -14.40 14.35 5.23
CA ILE A 14 -14.43 13.42 4.08
C ILE A 14 -13.46 13.94 3.02
N SER A 15 -12.16 13.77 3.29
CA SER A 15 -11.11 14.01 2.30
C SER A 15 -11.36 13.07 1.14
N THR A 16 -11.86 13.60 0.02
CA THR A 16 -12.04 12.87 -1.23
C THR A 16 -10.70 12.53 -1.89
N LYS A 17 -9.56 12.83 -1.24
CA LYS A 17 -8.24 12.39 -1.67
C LYS A 17 -8.02 10.95 -1.23
N MET A 18 -7.76 10.09 -2.22
CA MET A 18 -7.36 8.71 -2.04
C MET A 18 -6.12 8.65 -1.13
N HIS A 19 -6.22 7.92 -0.02
CA HIS A 19 -5.10 7.72 0.89
C HIS A 19 -4.39 6.40 0.58
N VAL A 20 -3.17 6.49 0.02
CA VAL A 20 -2.33 5.32 -0.27
C VAL A 20 -1.70 4.83 1.04
N LYS A 21 -2.04 3.59 1.43
CA LYS A 21 -1.59 3.00 2.71
C LYS A 21 -0.24 2.32 2.62
N TYR A 22 0.11 1.78 1.46
CA TYR A 22 1.32 0.98 1.26
C TYR A 22 1.95 1.29 -0.09
N THR A 23 3.27 1.41 -0.09
CA THR A 23 4.09 1.72 -1.27
C THR A 23 5.31 0.80 -1.39
N GLN A 24 5.46 -0.12 -0.44
CA GLN A 24 6.59 -1.04 -0.33
C GLN A 24 6.32 -2.37 -1.04
N ILE A 25 7.37 -3.18 -1.22
CA ILE A 25 7.26 -4.53 -1.79
C ILE A 25 6.80 -5.49 -0.69
N PHE A 26 5.74 -6.27 -0.93
CA PHE A 26 5.21 -7.21 0.05
C PHE A 26 5.67 -8.64 -0.26
N ILE A 27 6.53 -9.21 0.58
CA ILE A 27 7.09 -10.56 0.44
C ILE A 27 7.05 -11.24 1.80
N ASN A 28 6.65 -12.51 1.85
CA ASN A 28 6.66 -13.33 3.07
C ASN A 28 6.01 -12.65 4.30
N ASN A 29 4.82 -12.07 4.10
CA ASN A 29 4.05 -11.34 5.13
C ASN A 29 4.70 -10.04 5.66
N GLU A 30 5.76 -9.56 5.03
CA GLU A 30 6.49 -8.36 5.44
C GLU A 30 6.56 -7.32 4.31
N TRP A 31 6.68 -6.04 4.70
CA TRP A 31 6.90 -4.93 3.78
C TRP A 31 8.40 -4.64 3.70
N HIS A 32 8.94 -4.67 2.49
CA HIS A 32 10.34 -4.44 2.17
C HIS A 32 10.49 -3.22 1.27
N LYS A 33 11.59 -2.50 1.46
CA LYS A 33 12.06 -1.52 0.48
C LYS A 33 12.70 -2.23 -0.71
N ALA A 34 12.70 -1.59 -1.88
CA ALA A 34 13.40 -2.12 -3.04
C ALA A 34 14.89 -2.25 -2.75
N THR A 35 15.52 -3.30 -3.28
CA THR A 35 16.96 -3.54 -3.07
C THR A 35 17.83 -2.43 -3.69
N ASN A 36 17.30 -1.67 -4.66
CA ASN A 36 17.97 -0.52 -5.27
C ASN A 36 17.59 0.85 -4.64
N GLU A 37 16.72 0.87 -3.63
CA GLU A 37 16.16 2.08 -3.01
C GLU A 37 15.51 3.07 -4.00
N LYS A 38 15.07 2.58 -5.16
CA LYS A 38 14.38 3.39 -6.16
C LYS A 38 12.89 3.28 -6.00
N THR A 39 12.21 4.36 -6.39
CA THR A 39 10.76 4.41 -6.47
C THR A 39 10.35 4.97 -7.83
N PHE A 40 9.11 4.66 -8.25
CA PHE A 40 8.50 5.22 -9.45
C PHE A 40 7.15 5.84 -9.13
N SER A 41 6.81 6.87 -9.89
CA SER A 41 5.62 7.69 -9.68
C SER A 41 4.40 7.03 -10.31
N VAL A 42 3.36 6.82 -9.52
CA VAL A 42 2.05 6.34 -10.00
C VAL A 42 1.21 7.54 -10.36
N ILE A 43 0.89 7.68 -11.65
CA ILE A 43 0.15 8.81 -12.19
C ILE A 43 -1.32 8.44 -12.36
N ASN A 44 -2.20 9.36 -11.97
CA ASN A 44 -3.63 9.22 -12.21
C ASN A 44 -3.94 9.39 -13.71
N PRO A 45 -4.48 8.37 -14.40
CA PRO A 45 -4.76 8.45 -15.84
C PRO A 45 -5.84 9.49 -16.20
N SER A 46 -6.68 9.88 -15.23
CA SER A 46 -7.78 10.83 -15.45
C SER A 46 -7.38 12.29 -15.26
N THR A 47 -6.37 12.58 -14.42
CA THR A 47 -5.95 13.96 -14.10
C THR A 47 -4.52 14.27 -14.50
N GLY A 48 -3.68 13.25 -14.73
CA GLY A 48 -2.24 13.39 -14.96
C GLY A 48 -1.45 13.74 -13.71
N GLU A 49 -2.10 13.80 -12.54
CA GLU A 49 -1.44 14.13 -11.27
C GLU A 49 -0.81 12.89 -10.63
N GLU A 50 0.29 13.11 -9.91
CA GLU A 50 0.93 12.06 -9.13
C GLU A 50 0.08 11.65 -7.93
N ILE A 51 -0.15 10.34 -7.79
CA ILE A 51 -0.87 9.75 -6.67
C ILE A 51 0.10 9.43 -5.52
N CYS A 52 1.21 8.73 -5.84
CA CYS A 52 2.23 8.31 -4.88
C CYS A 52 3.50 7.80 -5.58
N GLN A 53 4.55 7.59 -4.81
CA GLN A 53 5.78 6.90 -5.22
C GLN A 53 5.76 5.47 -4.66
N VAL A 54 5.96 4.46 -5.51
CA VAL A 54 5.99 3.04 -5.13
C VAL A 54 7.41 2.49 -5.35
N GLU A 55 7.88 1.61 -4.48
CA GLU A 55 9.19 0.95 -4.58
C GLU A 55 9.35 0.20 -5.93
N GLU A 56 10.47 0.44 -6.61
CA GLU A 56 10.79 -0.14 -7.92
C GLU A 56 11.46 -1.50 -7.74
N GLY A 57 10.65 -2.56 -7.79
CA GLY A 57 11.14 -3.94 -7.66
C GLY A 57 12.23 -4.27 -8.70
N THR A 58 13.35 -4.80 -8.20
CA THR A 58 14.45 -5.30 -9.02
C THR A 58 14.36 -6.80 -9.22
N ARG A 59 15.23 -7.33 -10.08
CA ARG A 59 15.42 -8.78 -10.22
C ARG A 59 15.68 -9.46 -8.86
N ALA A 60 16.46 -8.84 -7.97
CA ALA A 60 16.76 -9.41 -6.66
C ALA A 60 15.51 -9.47 -5.75
N ASP A 61 14.61 -8.49 -5.87
CA ASP A 61 13.34 -8.49 -5.13
C ASP A 61 12.39 -9.57 -5.67
N VAL A 62 12.42 -9.82 -6.98
CA VAL A 62 11.68 -10.94 -7.61
C VAL A 62 12.22 -12.28 -7.13
N ASP A 63 13.54 -12.48 -7.10
CA ASP A 63 14.15 -13.73 -6.66
C ASP A 63 13.76 -14.04 -5.20
N LYS A 64 13.78 -13.04 -4.30
CA LYS A 64 13.30 -13.16 -2.91
C LYS A 64 11.81 -13.52 -2.83
N ALA A 65 10.99 -12.91 -3.68
CA ALA A 65 9.55 -13.19 -3.72
C ALA A 65 9.27 -14.64 -4.14
N VAL A 66 10.02 -15.15 -5.12
CA VAL A 66 9.91 -16.54 -5.59
C VAL A 66 10.38 -17.51 -4.51
N GLU A 67 11.49 -17.24 -3.83
CA GLU A 67 11.98 -18.06 -2.71
C GLU A 67 10.96 -18.11 -1.56
N GLY A 68 10.40 -16.97 -1.18
CA GLY A 68 9.34 -16.89 -0.16
C GLY A 68 8.08 -17.66 -0.57
N ALA A 69 7.65 -17.53 -1.82
CA ALA A 69 6.51 -18.28 -2.35
C ALA A 69 6.77 -19.79 -2.40
N GLN A 70 7.99 -20.23 -2.75
CA GLN A 70 8.38 -21.63 -2.74
C GLN A 70 8.34 -22.19 -1.31
N THR A 71 8.90 -21.46 -0.35
CA THR A 71 8.90 -21.85 1.07
C THR A 71 7.47 -22.00 1.61
N ALA A 72 6.59 -21.07 1.24
CA ALA A 72 5.17 -21.12 1.63
C ALA A 72 4.38 -22.25 0.94
N PHE A 73 4.84 -22.73 -0.22
CA PHE A 73 4.20 -23.82 -0.96
C PHE A 73 4.59 -25.20 -0.40
N ASP A 74 5.76 -25.32 0.21
CA ASP A 74 6.17 -26.54 0.88
C ASP A 74 5.22 -26.80 2.08
N ILE A 75 4.63 -28.00 2.14
CA ILE A 75 3.49 -28.38 3.02
C ILE A 75 3.75 -28.14 4.52
N GLU A 76 5.01 -27.96 4.93
CA GLU A 76 5.42 -27.67 6.32
C GLU A 76 5.64 -26.19 6.61
N SER A 77 5.09 -25.28 5.80
CA SER A 77 5.05 -23.86 6.16
C SER A 77 4.08 -23.66 7.36
N PRO A 78 4.53 -23.09 8.49
CA PRO A 78 3.73 -22.91 9.71
C PRO A 78 2.55 -21.94 9.56
#